data_AF-A0A1H3WL83-F1
#
_entry.id   AF-A0A1H3WL83-F1
#
_cell.length_a   1.000
_cell.length_b   1.000
_cell.length_c   1.000
_cell.angle_alpha   90.00
_cell.angle_beta   90.00
_cell.angle_gamma   90.00
#
_symmetry.space_group_name_H-M   'P 1'
#
loop_
_entity.id
_entity.type
_entity.pdbx_description
1 polymer ?
#
loop_
_entity_poly.entity_id
_entity_poly.type
_entity_poly.pdbx_seq_one_letter_code
_entity_poly.pdbx_strand_id
1 'polypeptide(L)'
;MNGDGVVNSADRTIIGSPHPDLIAGLNASLTYKNFDFTMFWYSTIGNDLFNNTKFFTDFPLFGGNRSTRMRDQSWRIGADNSNAILPILDSGDNWGGSVASSYYVEDGSFLKLKNLVLGYTLPKSLLERATISNLRLYIQAENLLTFTKYSGLDPEITNRETGAGSGADLTGGVDGGTWPTTMRFLFGVNFEF
;
A
#
# COMPACT_ATOMS: atom_id res chain seq x y z
N MET A 1 -11.50 -11.73 26.79
CA MET A 1 -10.39 -12.34 27.56
C MET A 1 -10.98 -12.92 28.82
N ASN A 2 -10.59 -14.14 29.18
CA ASN A 2 -11.34 -15.06 30.08
C ASN A 2 -11.50 -14.56 31.54
N GLY A 3 -10.92 -13.42 31.90
CA GLY A 3 -11.15 -12.72 33.15
C GLY A 3 -10.43 -13.33 34.35
N ASP A 4 -9.47 -14.22 34.13
CA ASP A 4 -8.72 -14.91 35.19
C ASP A 4 -7.53 -14.11 35.75
N GLY A 5 -7.22 -12.95 35.14
CA GLY A 5 -6.09 -12.10 35.52
C GLY A 5 -4.73 -12.61 35.05
N VAL A 6 -4.68 -13.67 34.23
CA VAL A 6 -3.46 -14.31 33.72
C VAL A 6 -3.40 -14.16 32.21
N VAL A 7 -2.44 -13.38 31.72
CA VAL A 7 -2.23 -13.23 30.27
C VAL A 7 -1.65 -14.52 29.69
N ASN A 8 -2.45 -15.25 28.91
CA ASN A 8 -2.03 -16.50 28.27
C ASN A 8 -2.68 -16.71 26.89
N SER A 9 -2.57 -17.92 26.33
CA SER A 9 -3.10 -18.24 24.99
C SER A 9 -4.63 -18.17 24.90
N ALA A 10 -5.35 -18.31 26.03
CA ALA A 10 -6.81 -18.18 26.11
C ALA A 10 -7.31 -16.74 25.88
N ASP A 11 -6.40 -15.78 25.86
CA ASP A 11 -6.71 -14.38 25.63
C ASP A 11 -6.67 -13.95 24.16
N ARG A 12 -6.27 -14.86 23.28
CA ARG A 12 -6.18 -14.58 21.84
C ARG A 12 -7.58 -14.58 21.22
N THR A 13 -7.81 -13.63 20.34
CA THR A 13 -9.02 -13.52 19.52
C THR A 13 -8.63 -13.20 18.08
N ILE A 14 -9.59 -13.30 17.16
CA ILE A 14 -9.47 -12.71 15.83
C ILE A 14 -9.35 -11.19 15.99
N ILE A 15 -8.30 -10.62 15.40
CA ILE A 15 -7.95 -9.19 15.53
C ILE A 15 -8.07 -8.40 14.22
N GLY A 16 -8.37 -9.07 13.11
CA GLY A 16 -8.58 -8.45 11.80
C GLY A 16 -8.85 -9.49 10.71
N SER A 17 -9.21 -9.02 9.52
CA SER A 17 -9.49 -9.85 8.34
C SER A 17 -8.77 -9.32 7.10
N PRO A 18 -7.98 -10.12 6.37
CA PRO A 18 -7.35 -9.68 5.12
C PRO A 18 -8.33 -9.60 3.95
N HIS A 19 -9.56 -10.09 4.13
CA HIS A 19 -10.57 -10.10 3.08
C HIS A 19 -11.33 -8.76 3.08
N PRO A 20 -11.31 -8.02 1.96
CA PRO A 20 -12.03 -6.76 1.87
C PRO A 20 -13.55 -6.97 1.81
N ASP A 21 -14.29 -6.05 2.41
CA ASP A 21 -15.75 -6.00 2.32
C ASP A 21 -16.19 -5.56 0.92
N LEU A 22 -15.39 -4.69 0.28
CA LEU A 22 -15.65 -4.18 -1.06
C LEU A 22 -14.36 -4.05 -1.87
N ILE A 23 -14.42 -4.55 -3.10
CA ILE A 23 -13.44 -4.27 -4.15
C ILE A 23 -14.17 -3.51 -5.24
N ALA A 24 -13.63 -2.35 -5.62
CA ALA A 24 -14.24 -1.48 -6.61
C ALA A 24 -13.21 -1.00 -7.63
N GLY A 25 -13.68 -0.78 -8.85
CA GLY A 25 -12.91 -0.18 -9.93
C GLY A 25 -13.75 0.83 -10.69
N LEU A 26 -13.14 1.96 -11.07
CA LEU A 26 -13.76 2.97 -11.90
C LEU A 26 -12.88 3.23 -13.11
N ASN A 27 -13.39 2.93 -14.30
CA ASN A 27 -12.81 3.36 -15.55
C ASN A 27 -13.58 4.59 -16.06
N ALA A 28 -12.88 5.68 -16.35
CA ALA A 28 -13.47 6.88 -16.89
C ALA A 28 -12.70 7.31 -18.14
N SER A 29 -13.44 7.51 -19.22
CA SER A 29 -12.91 7.90 -20.51
C SER A 29 -13.66 9.11 -21.03
N LEU A 30 -12.91 10.11 -21.52
CA LEU A 30 -13.45 11.32 -22.10
C LEU A 30 -12.74 11.57 -23.43
N THR A 31 -13.53 11.77 -24.48
CA THR A 31 -13.02 12.23 -25.77
C THR A 31 -13.62 13.59 -26.07
N TYR A 32 -12.77 14.57 -26.35
CA TYR A 32 -13.20 15.89 -26.73
C TYR A 32 -12.35 16.40 -27.90
N LYS A 33 -13.00 16.56 -29.06
CA LYS A 33 -12.33 16.87 -30.33
C LYS A 33 -11.21 15.85 -30.60
N ASN A 34 -9.99 16.34 -30.72
CA ASN A 34 -8.78 15.58 -30.99
C ASN A 34 -8.07 15.09 -29.71
N PHE A 35 -8.60 15.41 -28.53
CA PHE A 35 -8.07 14.93 -27.25
C PHE A 35 -8.82 13.70 -26.76
N ASP A 36 -8.08 12.76 -26.21
CA ASP A 36 -8.61 11.62 -25.48
C ASP A 36 -7.97 11.54 -24.10
N PHE A 37 -8.76 11.16 -23.12
CA PHE A 37 -8.36 11.02 -21.73
C PHE A 37 -8.94 9.72 -21.19
N THR A 38 -8.13 8.96 -20.47
CA THR A 38 -8.57 7.74 -19.79
C THR A 38 -7.92 7.67 -18.41
N MET A 39 -8.72 7.30 -17.40
CA MET A 39 -8.21 6.99 -16.08
C MET A 39 -8.82 5.69 -15.55
N PHE A 40 -8.02 4.96 -14.77
CA PHE A 40 -8.46 3.76 -14.07
C PHE A 40 -8.12 3.86 -12.59
N TRP A 41 -9.16 3.89 -11.76
CA TRP A 41 -9.09 3.84 -10.31
C TRP A 41 -9.42 2.43 -9.81
N TYR A 42 -8.71 1.98 -8.79
CA TYR A 42 -8.91 0.71 -8.11
C TYR A 42 -8.91 0.91 -6.60
N SER A 43 -9.78 0.22 -5.88
CA SER A 43 -9.93 0.36 -4.43
C SER A 43 -10.28 -0.97 -3.76
N THR A 44 -9.72 -1.18 -2.58
CA THR A 44 -10.18 -2.17 -1.60
C THR A 44 -10.59 -1.44 -0.33
N ILE A 45 -11.68 -1.86 0.29
CA ILE A 45 -12.24 -1.23 1.48
C ILE A 45 -12.62 -2.32 2.49
N GLY A 46 -12.27 -2.10 3.76
CA GLY A 46 -12.66 -2.95 4.90
C GLY A 46 -11.72 -4.11 5.18
N ASN A 47 -10.60 -4.25 4.45
CA ASN A 47 -9.57 -5.23 4.78
C ASN A 47 -8.59 -4.67 5.82
N ASP A 48 -8.10 -5.55 6.68
CA ASP A 48 -7.03 -5.29 7.63
C ASP A 48 -5.72 -5.92 7.13
N LEU A 49 -4.61 -5.23 7.38
CA LEU A 49 -3.26 -5.71 7.08
C LEU A 49 -2.47 -5.87 8.37
N PHE A 50 -1.75 -6.98 8.48
CA PHE A 50 -0.77 -7.18 9.54
C PHE A 50 0.59 -6.62 9.07
N ASN A 51 0.95 -5.44 9.55
CA ASN A 51 2.19 -4.76 9.22
C ASN A 51 3.37 -5.33 10.02
N ASN A 52 3.95 -6.43 9.54
CA ASN A 52 5.09 -7.05 10.20
C ASN A 52 6.37 -6.21 10.12
N THR A 53 6.42 -5.16 9.29
CA THR A 53 7.58 -4.25 9.22
C THR A 53 7.77 -3.46 10.53
N LYS A 54 6.69 -3.25 11.30
CA LYS A 54 6.74 -2.62 12.63
C LYS A 54 7.61 -3.40 13.62
N PHE A 55 7.63 -4.73 13.50
CA PHE A 55 8.54 -5.58 14.30
C PHE A 55 9.98 -5.10 14.15
N PHE A 56 10.33 -4.68 12.93
CA PHE A 56 11.67 -4.25 12.59
C PHE A 56 11.95 -2.77 12.87
N THR A 57 10.92 -1.94 12.80
CA THR A 57 11.08 -0.48 12.78
C THR A 57 10.77 0.18 14.12
N ASP A 58 9.95 -0.45 14.96
CA ASP A 58 9.42 0.13 16.18
C ASP A 58 9.97 -0.53 17.47
N PHE A 59 10.62 -1.70 17.40
CA PHE A 59 11.10 -2.43 18.58
C PHE A 59 12.62 -2.72 18.55
N PRO A 60 13.34 -2.69 19.67
CA PRO A 60 14.80 -2.88 19.75
C PRO A 60 15.28 -4.35 19.66
N LEU A 61 14.50 -5.26 19.03
CA LEU A 61 14.74 -6.71 19.11
C LEU A 61 15.96 -7.23 18.35
N PHE A 62 16.64 -6.40 17.57
CA PHE A 62 17.84 -6.77 16.79
C PHE A 62 18.64 -5.52 16.42
N GLY A 63 19.94 -5.66 16.19
CA GLY A 63 20.80 -4.54 15.82
C GLY A 63 20.46 -3.95 14.43
N GLY A 64 20.41 -2.63 14.33
CA GLY A 64 20.19 -1.94 13.06
C GLY A 64 19.56 -0.56 13.23
N ASN A 65 19.35 0.13 12.11
CA ASN A 65 18.60 1.39 12.12
C ASN A 65 17.13 1.14 12.48
N ARG A 66 16.51 2.20 13.01
CA ARG A 66 15.12 2.21 13.46
C ARG A 66 14.37 3.39 12.86
N SER A 67 13.03 3.29 12.87
CA SER A 67 12.18 4.39 12.45
C SER A 67 12.36 5.58 13.37
N THR A 68 12.19 6.79 12.83
CA THR A 68 12.08 8.00 13.66
C THR A 68 10.90 7.92 14.62
N ARG A 69 9.87 7.12 14.35
CA ARG A 69 8.76 6.85 15.29
C ARG A 69 9.26 6.30 16.61
N MET A 70 10.19 5.35 16.58
CA MET A 70 10.78 4.77 17.80
C MET A 70 11.51 5.83 18.63
N ARG A 71 12.14 6.80 17.97
CA ARG A 71 12.72 7.95 18.67
C ARG A 71 11.62 8.88 19.18
N ASP A 72 10.70 9.33 18.33
CA ASP A 72 9.85 10.49 18.59
C ASP A 72 8.53 10.17 19.29
N GLN A 73 8.08 8.92 19.25
CA GLN A 73 6.76 8.47 19.72
C GLN A 73 6.83 7.34 20.76
N SER A 74 8.01 7.05 21.30
CA SER A 74 8.17 6.16 22.44
C SER A 74 7.94 6.89 23.74
N TRP A 75 7.30 6.21 24.69
CA TRP A 75 7.09 6.75 26.02
C TRP A 75 8.42 7.00 26.73
N ARG A 76 8.54 8.12 27.45
CA ARG A 76 9.75 8.50 28.18
C ARG A 76 9.41 9.04 29.56
N ILE A 77 10.16 8.57 30.57
CA ILE A 77 10.05 9.06 31.95
C ILE A 77 10.38 10.55 31.96
N GLY A 78 9.47 11.38 32.50
CA GLY A 78 9.69 12.80 32.69
C GLY A 78 9.61 13.67 31.42
N ALA A 79 9.09 13.14 30.31
CA ALA A 79 8.86 13.89 29.08
C ALA A 79 7.36 14.16 28.84
N ASP A 80 7.07 15.04 27.88
CA ASP A 80 5.74 15.11 27.27
C ASP A 80 5.50 13.85 26.43
N ASN A 81 4.50 13.07 26.83
CA ASN A 81 4.13 11.80 26.19
C ASN A 81 2.78 11.90 25.46
N SER A 82 2.30 13.12 25.17
CA SER A 82 1.01 13.34 24.50
C SER A 82 0.89 12.65 23.13
N ASN A 83 2.01 12.43 22.43
CA ASN A 83 2.08 11.76 21.13
C ASN A 83 2.68 10.34 21.20
N ALA A 84 2.89 9.80 22.40
CA ALA A 84 3.51 8.49 22.56
C ALA A 84 2.52 7.37 22.19
N ILE A 85 2.89 6.55 21.21
CA ILE A 85 2.15 5.36 20.78
C ILE A 85 2.96 4.07 20.95
N LEU A 86 4.26 4.21 21.22
CA LEU A 86 5.20 3.11 21.46
C LEU A 86 5.55 3.01 22.94
N PRO A 87 5.88 1.80 23.44
CA PRO A 87 6.31 1.61 24.82
C PRO A 87 7.63 2.33 25.09
N ILE A 88 8.05 2.30 26.36
CA ILE A 88 9.37 2.80 26.74
C ILE A 88 10.46 2.07 25.95
N LEU A 89 11.50 2.80 25.56
CA LEU A 89 12.69 2.20 24.97
C LEU A 89 13.47 1.44 26.03
N ASP A 90 13.46 0.12 25.93
CA ASP A 90 14.23 -0.78 26.78
C ASP A 90 15.01 -1.78 25.90
N SER A 91 16.34 -1.75 26.01
CA SER A 91 17.21 -2.69 25.30
C SER A 91 17.09 -4.13 25.80
N GLY A 92 16.52 -4.34 26.99
CA GLY A 92 16.21 -5.64 27.56
C GLY A 92 14.82 -6.16 27.18
N ASP A 93 13.99 -5.37 26.48
CA ASP A 93 12.66 -5.81 26.07
C ASP A 93 12.78 -6.92 25.03
N ASN A 94 12.34 -8.12 25.41
CA ASN A 94 12.25 -9.29 24.55
C ASN A 94 10.80 -9.69 24.26
N TRP A 95 9.83 -8.92 24.76
CA TRP A 95 8.41 -9.28 24.77
C TRP A 95 7.55 -8.33 23.95
N GLY A 96 7.75 -7.01 24.09
CA GLY A 96 6.86 -5.97 23.56
C GLY A 96 6.63 -6.06 22.05
N GLY A 97 7.66 -6.42 21.28
CA GLY A 97 7.56 -6.65 19.84
C GLY A 97 7.38 -8.12 19.43
N SER A 98 7.66 -9.08 20.31
CA SER A 98 7.78 -10.51 19.95
C SER A 98 6.44 -11.24 19.87
N VAL A 99 5.35 -10.61 20.34
CA VAL A 99 4.01 -11.21 20.37
C VAL A 99 3.12 -10.53 19.34
N ALA A 100 2.50 -11.33 18.45
CA ALA A 100 1.49 -10.84 17.53
C ALA A 100 0.29 -10.26 18.30
N SER A 101 -0.06 -9.01 18.01
CA SER A 101 -1.12 -8.27 18.68
C SER A 101 -1.78 -7.30 17.69
N SER A 102 -2.88 -6.68 18.13
CA SER A 102 -3.60 -5.66 17.34
C SER A 102 -2.75 -4.42 17.00
N TYR A 103 -1.60 -4.20 17.67
CA TYR A 103 -0.66 -3.12 17.34
C TYR A 103 -0.15 -3.18 15.88
N TYR A 104 -0.01 -4.41 15.38
CA TYR A 104 0.45 -4.68 14.02
C TYR A 104 -0.67 -4.61 12.99
N VAL A 105 -1.93 -4.63 13.42
CA VAL A 105 -3.09 -4.61 12.52
C VAL A 105 -3.42 -3.18 12.16
N GLU A 106 -3.52 -2.90 10.86
CA GLU A 106 -3.81 -1.59 10.30
C GLU A 106 -4.90 -1.68 9.23
N ASP A 107 -5.67 -0.60 9.08
CA ASP A 107 -6.63 -0.45 8.00
C ASP A 107 -5.91 -0.50 6.64
N GLY A 108 -6.18 -1.57 5.89
CA GLY A 108 -5.64 -1.83 4.57
C GLY A 108 -6.47 -1.24 3.44
N SER A 109 -7.48 -0.43 3.75
CA SER A 109 -8.30 0.24 2.75
C SER A 109 -7.46 1.25 1.96
N PHE A 110 -7.67 1.29 0.65
CA PHE A 110 -7.01 2.27 -0.20
C PHE A 110 -7.79 2.62 -1.47
N LEU A 111 -7.44 3.74 -2.08
CA LEU A 111 -7.84 4.13 -3.43
C LEU A 111 -6.58 4.46 -4.25
N LYS A 112 -6.39 3.79 -5.37
CA LYS A 112 -5.22 3.94 -6.25
C LYS A 112 -5.59 4.36 -7.66
N LEU A 113 -4.86 5.33 -8.21
CA LEU A 113 -4.88 5.66 -9.64
C LEU A 113 -3.87 4.78 -10.36
N LYS A 114 -4.37 3.66 -10.89
CA LYS A 114 -3.54 2.64 -11.56
C LYS A 114 -3.03 3.11 -12.91
N ASN A 115 -3.87 3.83 -13.66
CA ASN A 115 -3.53 4.29 -15.00
C ASN A 115 -4.16 5.64 -15.29
N LEU A 116 -3.39 6.53 -15.93
CA LEU A 116 -3.83 7.82 -16.43
C LEU A 116 -3.21 8.04 -17.80
N VAL A 117 -4.02 8.28 -18.82
CA VAL A 117 -3.58 8.53 -20.19
C VAL A 117 -4.20 9.82 -20.69
N LEU A 118 -3.38 10.67 -21.29
CA LEU A 118 -3.81 11.83 -22.06
C LEU A 118 -3.21 11.72 -23.46
N GLY A 119 -4.07 11.65 -24.46
CA GLY A 119 -3.71 11.58 -25.87
C GLY A 119 -4.21 12.78 -26.66
N TYR A 120 -3.49 13.06 -27.75
CA TYR A 120 -3.91 13.99 -28.78
C TYR A 120 -3.66 13.37 -30.16
N THR A 121 -4.72 13.28 -30.96
CA THR A 121 -4.68 12.74 -32.33
C THR A 121 -4.68 13.90 -33.32
N LEU A 122 -3.64 14.01 -34.15
CA LEU A 122 -3.51 15.13 -35.07
C LEU A 122 -4.66 15.15 -36.12
N PRO A 123 -5.21 16.33 -36.45
CA PRO A 123 -6.21 16.44 -37.51
C PRO A 123 -5.70 15.94 -38.86
N LYS A 124 -6.54 15.18 -39.58
CA LYS A 124 -6.19 14.60 -40.89
C LYS A 124 -5.71 15.63 -41.90
N SER A 125 -6.28 16.84 -41.88
CA SER A 125 -5.88 17.94 -42.77
C SER A 125 -4.41 18.36 -42.64
N LEU A 126 -3.78 18.13 -41.48
CA LEU A 126 -2.35 18.37 -41.27
C LEU A 126 -1.48 17.20 -41.75
N LEU A 127 -2.05 16.00 -41.85
CA LEU A 127 -1.36 14.74 -42.14
C LEU A 127 -1.43 14.36 -43.63
N GLU A 128 -2.43 14.84 -44.37
CA GLU A 128 -2.68 14.55 -45.79
C GLU A 128 -1.46 14.79 -46.68
N ARG A 129 -0.65 15.83 -46.41
CA ARG A 129 0.55 16.15 -47.20
C ARG A 129 1.70 15.16 -47.01
N ALA A 130 1.67 14.38 -45.93
CA ALA A 130 2.73 13.45 -45.55
C ALA A 130 2.35 11.98 -45.81
N THR A 131 1.18 11.71 -46.40
CA THR A 131 0.65 10.35 -46.64
C THR A 131 0.55 9.55 -45.32
N ILE A 132 0.15 10.23 -44.24
CA ILE A 132 -0.01 9.62 -42.91
C ILE A 132 -1.50 9.45 -42.63
N SER A 133 -1.94 8.22 -42.37
CA SER A 133 -3.34 7.91 -42.05
C SER A 133 -3.75 8.35 -40.65
N ASN A 134 -2.88 8.17 -39.67
CA ASN A 134 -3.14 8.54 -38.28
C ASN A 134 -1.85 8.83 -37.51
N LEU A 135 -1.84 9.88 -36.69
CA LEU A 135 -0.76 10.19 -35.77
C LEU A 135 -1.33 10.64 -34.42
N ARG A 136 -1.06 9.87 -33.37
CA ARG A 136 -1.45 10.18 -31.99
C ARG A 136 -0.24 10.26 -31.09
N LEU A 137 -0.12 11.36 -30.36
CA LEU A 137 0.84 11.55 -29.29
C LEU A 137 0.15 11.30 -27.96
N TYR A 138 0.79 10.63 -27.02
CA TYR A 138 0.21 10.43 -25.70
C TYR A 138 1.26 10.40 -24.59
N ILE A 139 0.81 10.81 -23.41
CA ILE A 139 1.49 10.57 -22.15
C ILE A 139 0.66 9.61 -21.32
N GLN A 140 1.34 8.72 -20.61
CA GLN A 140 0.73 7.78 -19.68
C GLN A 140 1.49 7.81 -18.36
N ALA A 141 0.74 7.80 -17.26
CA ALA A 141 1.25 7.60 -15.92
C ALA A 141 0.61 6.37 -15.28
N GLU A 142 1.40 5.56 -14.59
CA GLU A 142 0.96 4.38 -13.86
C GLU A 142 1.33 4.49 -12.38
N ASN A 143 0.45 3.96 -11.52
CA ASN A 143 0.56 4.01 -10.06
C ASN A 143 0.86 5.43 -9.55
N LEU A 144 0.17 6.42 -10.12
CA LEU A 144 0.48 7.83 -9.90
C LEU A 144 0.07 8.31 -8.50
N LEU A 145 -1.06 7.84 -7.98
CA LEU A 145 -1.62 8.26 -6.71
C LEU A 145 -2.11 7.06 -5.90
N THR A 146 -1.87 7.09 -4.59
CA THR A 146 -2.39 6.13 -3.61
C THR A 146 -2.90 6.89 -2.39
N PHE A 147 -4.16 6.70 -2.04
CA PHE A 147 -4.77 7.23 -0.82
C PHE A 147 -5.00 6.06 0.14
N THR A 148 -4.40 6.10 1.32
CA THR A 148 -4.55 5.07 2.36
C THR A 148 -4.20 5.65 3.73
N LYS A 149 -4.65 4.99 4.79
CA LYS A 149 -4.20 5.24 6.18
C LYS A 149 -3.11 4.26 6.62
N TYR A 150 -2.84 3.24 5.82
CA TYR A 150 -1.81 2.26 6.09
C TYR A 150 -0.43 2.93 6.21
N SER A 151 0.32 2.62 7.27
CA SER A 151 1.61 3.25 7.55
C SER A 151 2.82 2.57 6.88
N GLY A 152 2.60 1.41 6.25
CA GLY A 152 3.62 0.74 5.44
C GLY A 152 3.82 1.39 4.06
N LEU A 153 4.67 0.77 3.24
CA LEU A 153 5.07 1.33 1.94
C LEU A 153 3.95 1.29 0.90
N ASP A 154 3.18 0.21 0.88
CA ASP A 154 2.11 -0.03 -0.07
C ASP A 154 0.98 -0.83 0.60
N PRO A 155 -0.28 -0.36 0.59
CA PRO A 155 -1.40 -1.12 1.14
C PRO A 155 -1.84 -2.29 0.23
N GLU A 156 -1.38 -2.33 -1.02
CA GLU A 156 -1.70 -3.40 -1.96
C GLU A 156 -0.72 -4.57 -1.79
N ILE A 157 -0.89 -5.29 -0.69
CA ILE A 157 -0.05 -6.45 -0.35
C ILE A 157 -0.58 -7.69 -1.06
N THR A 158 0.28 -8.37 -1.81
CA THR A 158 0.02 -9.70 -2.34
C THR A 158 0.45 -10.76 -1.33
N ASN A 159 -0.13 -11.96 -1.40
CA ASN A 159 0.31 -13.10 -0.58
C ASN A 159 1.81 -13.31 -0.73
N ARG A 160 2.50 -13.50 0.39
CA ARG A 160 3.92 -13.82 0.39
C ARG A 160 4.08 -15.21 -0.24
N GLU A 161 4.88 -15.31 -1.29
CA GLU A 161 5.17 -16.61 -1.91
C GLU A 161 5.98 -17.47 -0.92
N THR A 162 5.28 -18.32 -0.18
CA THR A 162 5.85 -19.37 0.64
C THR A 162 5.81 -20.62 -0.23
N GLY A 163 6.97 -21.06 -0.72
CA GLY A 163 7.13 -22.05 -1.79
C GLY A 163 6.17 -23.26 -1.78
N ALA A 164 6.00 -23.85 -2.96
CA ALA A 164 5.01 -24.91 -3.27
C ALA A 164 4.81 -25.91 -2.12
N GLY A 165 3.63 -25.87 -1.49
CA GLY A 165 3.24 -26.76 -0.38
C GLY A 165 3.09 -26.10 0.99
N SER A 166 3.34 -24.79 1.12
CA SER A 166 3.40 -24.13 2.44
C SER A 166 2.43 -22.95 2.50
N GLY A 167 1.22 -23.13 3.05
CA GLY A 167 0.42 -22.10 3.73
C GLY A 167 0.34 -20.67 3.17
N ALA A 168 0.50 -20.43 1.86
CA ALA A 168 0.50 -19.08 1.28
C ALA A 168 -0.80 -18.33 1.60
N ASP A 169 -1.92 -19.06 1.60
CA ASP A 169 -3.24 -18.57 1.99
C ASP A 169 -3.31 -18.13 3.46
N LEU A 170 -2.48 -18.70 4.34
CA LEU A 170 -2.41 -18.32 5.76
C LEU A 170 -1.66 -16.99 5.98
N THR A 171 -0.97 -16.48 4.95
CA THR A 171 -0.20 -15.23 5.01
C THR A 171 -0.86 -14.08 4.26
N GLY A 172 -2.12 -14.26 3.82
CA GLY A 172 -2.90 -13.20 3.21
C GLY A 172 -2.98 -11.98 4.14
N GLY A 173 -2.66 -10.81 3.59
CA GLY A 173 -2.66 -9.53 4.32
C GLY A 173 -1.50 -9.33 5.30
N VAL A 174 -0.49 -10.20 5.32
CA VAL A 174 0.73 -9.99 6.12
C VAL A 174 1.78 -9.25 5.29
N ASP A 175 2.08 -8.01 5.66
CA ASP A 175 3.14 -7.23 5.04
C ASP A 175 4.51 -7.60 5.59
N GLY A 176 5.26 -8.35 4.78
CA GLY A 176 6.64 -8.74 5.06
C GLY A 176 7.70 -7.73 4.64
N GLY A 177 7.33 -6.49 4.30
CA GLY A 177 8.22 -5.47 3.76
C GLY A 177 8.33 -5.50 2.24
N THR A 178 7.21 -5.78 1.56
CA THR A 178 7.19 -5.80 0.10
C THR A 178 7.38 -4.40 -0.46
N TRP A 179 8.15 -4.27 -1.55
CA TRP A 179 8.34 -2.98 -2.19
C TRP A 179 7.07 -2.50 -2.89
N PRO A 180 6.80 -1.18 -2.88
CA PRO A 180 5.65 -0.62 -3.56
C PRO A 180 5.77 -0.81 -5.06
N THR A 181 4.62 -0.79 -5.72
CA THR A 181 4.58 -0.68 -7.19
C THR A 181 5.20 0.64 -7.64
N THR A 182 6.10 0.59 -8.64
CA THR A 182 6.80 1.78 -9.12
C THR A 182 5.85 2.71 -9.90
N MET A 183 6.02 4.01 -9.67
CA MET A 183 5.41 5.04 -10.51
C MET A 183 6.13 5.12 -11.86
N ARG A 184 5.39 4.98 -12.96
CA ARG A 184 5.96 5.00 -14.32
C ARG A 184 5.34 6.10 -15.15
N PHE A 185 6.17 6.81 -15.90
CA PHE A 185 5.75 7.75 -16.93
C PHE A 185 6.21 7.24 -18.30
N LEU A 186 5.31 7.27 -19.27
CA LEU A 186 5.57 6.87 -20.65
C LEU A 186 5.11 8.00 -21.56
N PHE A 187 5.97 8.37 -22.51
CA PHE A 187 5.57 9.14 -23.67
C PHE A 187 5.56 8.20 -24.87
N GLY A 188 4.51 8.25 -25.68
CA GLY A 188 4.36 7.37 -26.82
C GLY A 188 3.78 8.07 -28.04
N VAL A 189 4.08 7.49 -29.20
CA VAL A 189 3.57 7.90 -30.50
C VAL A 189 2.92 6.69 -31.14
N ASN A 190 1.66 6.80 -31.52
CA ASN A 190 0.99 5.82 -32.37
C ASN A 190 0.89 6.39 -33.79
N PHE A 191 1.36 5.62 -34.76
CA PHE A 191 1.57 6.05 -36.12
C PHE A 191 1.10 4.98 -37.11
N GLU A 192 0.30 5.39 -38.09
CA GLU A 192 -0.32 4.53 -39.09
C GLU A 192 -0.17 5.14 -40.49
N PHE A 193 0.20 4.30 -41.47
CA PHE A 193 0.39 4.67 -42.88
C PHE A 193 -0.91 4.48 -43.66
#